data_AF-A0A646KKC4-F1
#
_entry.id   AF-A0A646KKC4-F1
#
_cell.length_a   1.000
_cell.length_b   1.000
_cell.length_c   1.000
_cell.angle_alpha   90.00
_cell.angle_beta   90.00
_cell.angle_gamma   90.00
#
_symmetry.space_group_name_H-M   'P 1'
#
loop_
_entity.id
_entity.type
_entity.pdbx_description
1 polymer ?
#
loop_
_entity_poly.entity_id
_entity_poly.type
_entity_poly.pdbx_seq_one_letter_code
_entity_poly.pdbx_strand_id
1 'polypeptide(L)'
;MAQLQQHPGTVGRFHAARHDAGRPLAMGAWRVATEDDQVASAVADLYGGMPQPSSSTAGAVIEVLTSSDRVMVLLEEVSVAFRMAATGVDESLHACDGARFLEPAAKRGTVCGCPPGLSDRRAAALAGRGPSPEVRLGFRLAGRPGLGVFSLVSTSWEFAAEQPELADALRRAGTPLLCALVYERVDFVTRSGVPVSYRRPRVEIGGARVLSPAGMCLAV
;
A
#
# COMPACT_ATOMS: atom_id res chain seq x y z
N MET A 1 23.03 -3.88 -2.00
CA MET A 1 21.76 -3.27 -1.55
C MET A 1 20.70 -3.59 -2.58
N ALA A 2 19.71 -4.38 -2.18
CA ALA A 2 18.86 -5.17 -3.07
C ALA A 2 17.92 -4.31 -3.94
N GLN A 3 17.91 -4.62 -5.24
CA GLN A 3 16.76 -4.33 -6.10
C GLN A 3 15.56 -5.08 -5.54
N LEU A 4 14.49 -4.37 -5.20
CA LEU A 4 13.18 -4.97 -4.99
C LEU A 4 12.25 -4.46 -6.09
N GLN A 5 12.43 -5.07 -7.26
CA GLN A 5 11.30 -5.53 -8.08
C GLN A 5 10.25 -6.16 -7.14
N GLN A 6 8.96 -6.12 -7.52
CA GLN A 6 7.82 -6.78 -6.85
C GLN A 6 8.29 -7.84 -5.83
N HIS A 7 7.94 -7.73 -4.54
CA HIS A 7 8.37 -8.72 -3.54
C HIS A 7 8.18 -10.15 -4.12
N PRO A 8 9.26 -10.85 -4.49
CA PRO A 8 9.12 -12.18 -5.07
C PRO A 8 8.56 -13.07 -3.95
N GLY A 9 7.42 -13.71 -4.20
CA GLY A 9 6.72 -14.53 -3.20
C GLY A 9 5.58 -13.85 -2.44
N THR A 10 4.97 -12.78 -2.96
CA THR A 10 3.69 -12.32 -2.40
C THR A 10 2.55 -13.24 -2.76
N VAL A 11 1.70 -13.58 -1.79
CA VAL A 11 0.52 -14.42 -1.99
C VAL A 11 -0.71 -13.64 -2.43
N GLY A 12 -0.68 -12.30 -2.32
CA GLY A 12 -1.75 -11.45 -2.79
C GLY A 12 -1.39 -9.97 -2.79
N ARG A 13 -2.20 -9.18 -3.49
CA ARG A 13 -2.00 -7.74 -3.66
C ARG A 13 -3.26 -6.98 -3.28
N PHE A 14 -3.12 -6.03 -2.36
CA PHE A 14 -4.14 -5.07 -1.99
C PHE A 14 -4.10 -3.87 -2.93
N HIS A 15 -5.29 -3.40 -3.27
CA HIS A 15 -5.49 -2.24 -4.13
C HIS A 15 -6.51 -1.30 -3.49
N ALA A 16 -6.17 -0.01 -3.48
CA ALA A 16 -7.03 1.05 -2.98
C ALA A 16 -8.18 1.38 -3.95
N ALA A 17 -8.13 1.00 -5.23
CA ALA A 17 -9.18 1.37 -6.17
C ALA A 17 -9.50 0.26 -7.17
N ARG A 18 -10.73 0.28 -7.67
CA ARG A 18 -11.12 -0.32 -8.94
C ARG A 18 -11.39 0.79 -9.94
N HIS A 19 -10.93 0.60 -11.16
CA HIS A 19 -11.41 1.37 -12.29
C HIS A 19 -12.60 0.60 -12.87
N ASP A 20 -13.76 1.22 -12.91
CA ASP A 20 -14.92 0.70 -13.65
C ASP A 20 -15.17 1.61 -14.84
N ALA A 21 -15.16 1.04 -16.05
CA ALA A 21 -15.24 1.78 -17.31
C ALA A 21 -14.29 3.00 -17.41
N GLY A 22 -13.07 2.90 -16.85
CA GLY A 22 -12.08 3.98 -16.82
C GLY A 22 -12.33 5.07 -15.76
N ARG A 23 -13.35 4.93 -14.91
CA ARG A 23 -13.58 5.81 -13.76
C ARG A 23 -13.11 5.15 -12.46
N PRO A 24 -12.29 5.82 -11.64
CA PRO A 24 -11.98 5.33 -10.32
C PRO A 24 -13.25 5.36 -9.47
N LEU A 25 -13.71 4.19 -9.02
CA LEU A 25 -14.74 4.10 -8.00
C LEU A 25 -14.03 4.10 -6.64
N ALA A 26 -14.30 5.12 -5.82
CA ALA A 26 -13.87 5.14 -4.44
C ALA A 26 -14.67 4.07 -3.67
N MET A 27 -14.12 2.87 -3.59
CA MET A 27 -14.77 1.75 -2.91
C MET A 27 -14.65 1.94 -1.40
N GLY A 28 -15.70 1.59 -0.65
CA GLY A 28 -15.62 1.47 0.80
C GLY A 28 -14.84 0.24 1.28
N ALA A 29 -13.95 -0.28 0.46
CA ALA A 29 -13.45 -1.64 0.53
C ALA A 29 -12.09 -1.77 -0.15
N TRP A 30 -11.33 -2.77 0.28
CA TRP A 30 -10.10 -3.19 -0.36
C TRP A 30 -10.40 -4.19 -1.46
N ARG A 31 -9.76 -4.02 -2.62
CA ARG A 31 -9.69 -5.08 -3.63
C ARG A 31 -8.40 -5.87 -3.42
N VAL A 32 -8.54 -7.17 -3.20
CA VAL A 32 -7.42 -8.10 -3.04
C VAL A 32 -7.37 -9.01 -4.25
N ALA A 33 -6.22 -9.09 -4.91
CA ALA A 33 -5.96 -9.97 -6.06
C ALA A 33 -4.97 -11.06 -5.68
N THR A 34 -5.26 -12.31 -6.05
CA THR A 34 -4.41 -13.49 -5.82
C THR A 34 -4.66 -14.54 -6.89
N GLU A 35 -3.72 -15.47 -7.08
CA GLU A 35 -3.86 -16.65 -7.95
C GLU A 35 -4.19 -17.92 -7.15
N ASP A 36 -4.34 -17.81 -5.82
CA ASP A 36 -4.56 -18.93 -4.90
C ASP A 36 -5.96 -18.87 -4.28
N ASP A 37 -6.77 -19.89 -4.55
CA ASP A 37 -8.13 -20.05 -4.02
C ASP A 37 -8.18 -20.06 -2.48
N GLN A 38 -7.18 -20.65 -1.83
CA GLN A 38 -7.10 -20.70 -0.36
C GLN A 38 -6.85 -19.31 0.21
N VAL A 39 -6.00 -18.53 -0.45
CA VAL A 39 -5.73 -17.13 -0.07
C VAL A 39 -7.00 -16.29 -0.26
N ALA A 40 -7.69 -16.43 -1.39
CA ALA A 40 -8.91 -15.70 -1.68
C ALA A 40 -10.02 -16.03 -0.65
N SER A 41 -10.24 -17.32 -0.37
CA SER A 41 -11.20 -17.77 0.64
C SER A 41 -10.85 -17.21 2.02
N ALA A 42 -9.58 -17.28 2.42
CA ALA A 42 -9.18 -16.81 3.74
C ALA A 42 -9.31 -15.29 3.91
N VAL A 43 -9.08 -14.51 2.83
CA VAL A 43 -9.34 -13.06 2.83
C VAL A 43 -10.84 -12.79 2.98
N ALA A 44 -11.68 -13.52 2.26
CA ALA A 44 -13.14 -13.40 2.35
C ALA A 44 -13.66 -13.75 3.75
N ASP A 45 -13.13 -14.82 4.36
CA ASP A 45 -13.48 -15.22 5.73
C ASP A 45 -13.11 -14.14 6.76
N LEU A 46 -11.96 -13.49 6.60
CA LEU A 46 -11.45 -12.50 7.56
C LEU A 46 -12.12 -11.13 7.42
N TYR A 47 -12.43 -10.70 6.20
CA TYR A 47 -12.82 -9.30 5.92
C TYR A 47 -14.11 -9.17 5.11
N GLY A 48 -14.83 -10.27 4.91
CA GLY A 48 -16.02 -10.34 4.07
C GLY A 48 -15.69 -10.25 2.58
N GLY A 49 -16.74 -10.23 1.76
CA GLY A 49 -16.63 -10.26 0.30
C GLY A 49 -16.86 -11.66 -0.30
N MET A 50 -16.77 -11.73 -1.62
CA MET A 50 -16.92 -12.97 -2.37
C MET A 50 -15.76 -13.09 -3.35
N PRO A 51 -14.99 -14.19 -3.33
CA PRO A 51 -14.01 -14.50 -4.36
C PRO A 51 -14.70 -14.60 -5.73
N GLN A 52 -14.18 -13.89 -6.71
CA GLN A 52 -14.66 -13.93 -8.09
C GLN A 52 -13.48 -13.87 -9.07
N PRO A 53 -13.61 -14.46 -10.27
CA PRO A 53 -12.61 -14.25 -11.31
C PRO A 53 -12.43 -12.76 -11.63
N SER A 54 -11.19 -12.31 -11.76
CA SER A 54 -10.88 -10.96 -12.25
C SER A 54 -11.43 -10.78 -13.66
N SER A 55 -11.97 -9.60 -13.95
CA SER A 55 -12.36 -9.22 -15.31
C SER A 55 -11.18 -8.79 -16.19
N SER A 56 -9.94 -8.79 -15.65
CA SER A 56 -8.75 -8.44 -16.41
C SER A 56 -8.27 -9.59 -17.30
N THR A 57 -7.67 -9.27 -18.44
CA THR A 57 -7.18 -10.22 -19.45
C THR A 57 -5.87 -10.94 -19.05
N ALA A 58 -5.39 -10.76 -17.83
CA ALA A 58 -4.11 -11.30 -17.36
C ALA A 58 -4.33 -12.42 -16.33
N GLY A 59 -4.34 -13.67 -16.81
CA GLY A 59 -4.30 -14.88 -15.97
C GLY A 59 -5.56 -15.20 -15.17
N ALA A 60 -5.56 -16.37 -14.51
CA ALA A 60 -6.62 -16.80 -13.61
C ALA A 60 -6.47 -16.12 -12.24
N VAL A 61 -6.62 -14.79 -12.21
CA VAL A 61 -6.57 -14.01 -10.98
C VAL A 61 -7.95 -14.01 -10.33
N ILE A 62 -7.99 -14.30 -9.03
CA ILE A 62 -9.18 -14.21 -8.18
C ILE A 62 -9.14 -12.87 -7.46
N GLU A 63 -10.26 -12.17 -7.52
CA GLU A 63 -10.47 -10.91 -6.82
C GLU A 63 -11.45 -11.09 -5.67
N VAL A 64 -11.08 -10.53 -4.52
CA VAL A 64 -11.97 -10.38 -3.36
C VAL A 64 -12.14 -8.89 -3.12
N LEU A 65 -13.38 -8.42 -3.17
CA LEU A 65 -13.73 -7.11 -2.66
C LEU A 65 -14.19 -7.26 -1.22
N THR A 66 -13.40 -6.75 -0.27
CA THR A 66 -13.71 -6.87 1.15
C THR A 66 -15.02 -6.14 1.50
N SER A 67 -15.68 -6.52 2.59
CA SER A 67 -16.79 -5.74 3.16
C SER A 67 -16.32 -4.71 4.18
N SER A 68 -15.04 -4.77 4.57
CA SER A 68 -14.38 -3.87 5.51
C SER A 68 -13.36 -2.97 4.79
N ASP A 69 -13.30 -1.68 5.14
CA ASP A 69 -12.19 -0.80 4.76
C ASP A 69 -10.99 -0.90 5.71
N ARG A 70 -11.08 -1.76 6.73
CA ARG A 70 -10.04 -1.99 7.74
C ARG A 70 -9.51 -3.43 7.66
N VAL A 71 -8.19 -3.56 7.61
CA VAL A 71 -7.47 -4.84 7.54
C VAL A 71 -6.43 -4.87 8.64
N MET A 72 -6.50 -5.87 9.51
CA MET A 72 -5.51 -6.05 10.58
C MET A 72 -4.25 -6.72 10.02
N VAL A 73 -3.11 -6.05 10.14
CA VAL A 73 -1.85 -6.47 9.52
C VAL A 73 -0.71 -6.52 10.54
N LEU A 74 0.27 -7.37 10.26
CA LEU A 74 1.56 -7.39 10.93
C LEU A 74 2.59 -6.71 10.03
N LEU A 75 3.23 -5.68 10.56
CA LEU A 75 4.27 -4.90 9.90
C LEU A 75 5.58 -4.98 10.68
N GLU A 76 6.69 -5.14 9.99
CA GLU A 76 8.05 -5.09 10.54
C GLU A 76 8.85 -3.98 9.85
N GLU A 77 10.07 -3.69 10.31
CA GLU A 77 10.86 -2.58 9.74
C GLU A 77 11.07 -2.71 8.22
N VAL A 78 11.33 -3.94 7.74
CA VAL A 78 11.54 -4.23 6.31
C VAL A 78 10.25 -4.23 5.49
N SER A 79 9.08 -4.09 6.13
CA SER A 79 7.78 -4.06 5.46
C SER A 79 7.57 -2.83 4.60
N VAL A 80 8.33 -1.76 4.82
CA VAL A 80 8.02 -0.44 4.27
C VAL A 80 9.15 0.05 3.40
N ALA A 81 8.84 0.38 2.14
CA ALA A 81 9.77 1.03 1.23
C ALA A 81 9.15 2.27 0.62
N PHE A 82 9.92 3.36 0.59
CA PHE A 82 9.54 4.61 -0.04
C PHE A 82 10.54 4.99 -1.11
N ARG A 83 10.04 5.43 -2.26
CA ARG A 83 10.83 6.08 -3.30
C ARG A 83 10.02 7.15 -4.01
N MET A 84 10.70 8.04 -4.73
CA MET A 84 10.08 8.87 -5.74
C MET A 84 10.30 8.21 -7.11
N ALA A 85 9.27 8.10 -7.93
CA ALA A 85 9.35 7.50 -9.25
C ALA A 85 8.64 8.34 -10.34
N ALA A 86 9.26 8.42 -11.52
CA ALA A 86 8.65 8.82 -12.77
C ALA A 86 8.99 7.75 -13.82
N THR A 87 7.97 7.16 -14.41
CA THR A 87 8.10 6.18 -15.49
C THR A 87 7.67 6.79 -16.82
N GLY A 88 8.48 6.56 -17.84
CA GLY A 88 8.14 6.83 -19.23
C GLY A 88 7.37 5.65 -19.82
N VAL A 89 7.20 5.64 -21.15
CA VAL A 89 6.47 4.59 -21.85
C VAL A 89 7.16 3.23 -21.71
N ASP A 90 8.50 3.20 -21.86
CA ASP A 90 9.26 1.94 -21.89
C ASP A 90 10.34 1.83 -20.80
N GLU A 91 10.60 2.90 -20.03
CA GLU A 91 11.67 2.91 -19.04
C GLU A 91 11.44 3.79 -17.81
N SER A 92 12.21 3.52 -16.75
CA SER A 92 12.28 4.34 -15.54
C SER A 92 13.04 5.63 -15.83
N LEU A 93 12.32 6.74 -15.99
CA LEU A 93 12.91 8.06 -16.27
C LEU A 93 13.61 8.63 -15.04
N HIS A 94 13.07 8.34 -13.86
CA HIS A 94 13.60 8.79 -12.58
C HIS A 94 13.12 7.86 -11.48
N ALA A 95 14.03 7.23 -10.73
CA ALA A 95 13.70 6.75 -9.40
C ALA A 95 14.74 7.25 -8.40
N CYS A 96 14.33 7.76 -7.24
CA CYS A 96 15.25 8.23 -6.21
C CYS A 96 14.71 7.96 -4.80
N ASP A 97 15.60 7.95 -3.81
CA ASP A 97 15.27 7.92 -2.38
C ASP A 97 14.96 9.32 -1.82
N GLY A 98 14.93 10.33 -2.70
CA GLY A 98 14.81 11.74 -2.34
C GLY A 98 16.13 12.48 -2.18
N ALA A 99 17.27 11.80 -2.22
CA ALA A 99 18.59 12.42 -2.23
C ALA A 99 19.38 11.97 -3.46
N ARG A 100 19.36 10.68 -3.78
CA ARG A 100 20.16 10.05 -4.83
C ARG A 100 19.32 9.20 -5.75
N PHE A 101 19.74 9.11 -7.01
CA PHE A 101 19.14 8.22 -7.99
C PHE A 101 19.29 6.75 -7.55
N LEU A 102 18.17 6.04 -7.60
CA LEU A 102 18.07 4.59 -7.56
C LEU A 102 18.04 4.03 -8.99
N GLU A 103 17.35 4.69 -9.90
CA GLU A 103 17.28 4.34 -11.33
C GLU A 103 17.22 5.60 -12.19
N PRO A 104 17.67 5.58 -13.45
CA PRO A 104 18.24 4.43 -14.18
C PRO A 104 19.64 4.04 -13.67
N ALA A 105 20.09 2.83 -14.01
CA ALA A 105 21.36 2.27 -13.53
C ALA A 105 22.57 3.20 -13.80
N ALA A 106 22.58 3.87 -14.95
CA ALA A 106 23.64 4.82 -15.35
C ALA A 106 23.80 6.03 -14.41
N LYS A 107 22.76 6.39 -13.64
CA LYS A 107 22.78 7.52 -12.70
C LYS A 107 22.80 7.07 -11.24
N ARG A 108 22.79 5.77 -10.96
CA ARG A 108 22.62 5.23 -9.61
C ARG A 108 23.66 5.83 -8.64
N GLY A 109 23.18 6.34 -7.50
CA GLY A 109 24.01 6.94 -6.47
C GLY A 109 24.35 8.42 -6.69
N THR A 110 24.13 9.00 -7.88
CA THR A 110 24.33 10.45 -8.08
C THR A 110 23.19 11.25 -7.47
N VAL A 111 23.42 12.54 -7.19
CA VAL A 111 22.38 13.44 -6.66
C VAL A 111 21.19 13.52 -7.62
N CYS A 112 19.97 13.40 -7.10
CA CYS A 112 18.76 13.32 -7.92
C CYS A 112 18.22 14.68 -8.40
N GLY A 113 18.57 15.77 -7.71
CA GLY A 113 18.06 17.12 -8.01
C GLY A 113 16.62 17.37 -7.58
N CYS A 114 15.96 16.42 -6.89
CA CYS A 114 14.64 16.66 -6.33
C CYS A 114 14.71 17.73 -5.21
N PRO A 115 13.70 18.59 -5.09
CA PRO A 115 13.57 19.48 -3.94
C PRO A 115 13.63 18.72 -2.61
N PRO A 116 14.14 19.30 -1.52
CA PRO A 116 14.26 18.59 -0.25
C PRO A 116 12.88 18.34 0.40
N GLY A 117 11.95 19.27 0.27
CA GLY A 117 10.62 19.20 0.91
C GLY A 117 9.59 18.41 0.09
N LEU A 118 8.75 17.63 0.77
CA LEU A 118 7.67 16.87 0.12
C LEU A 118 6.64 17.77 -0.58
N SER A 119 6.37 18.97 -0.02
CA SER A 119 5.49 19.96 -0.63
C SER A 119 6.01 20.45 -1.99
N ASP A 120 7.30 20.78 -2.07
CA ASP A 120 7.92 21.24 -3.32
C ASP A 120 8.01 20.12 -4.36
N ARG A 121 8.24 18.88 -3.90
CA ARG A 121 8.16 17.69 -4.77
C ARG A 121 6.77 17.50 -5.35
N ARG A 122 5.73 17.63 -4.52
CA ARG A 122 4.33 17.57 -4.97
C ARG A 122 4.05 18.64 -6.01
N ALA A 123 4.48 19.87 -5.79
CA ALA A 123 4.32 20.97 -6.76
C ALA A 123 5.04 20.67 -8.08
N ALA A 124 6.28 20.16 -8.04
CA ALA A 124 7.04 19.79 -9.24
C ALA A 124 6.38 18.64 -10.02
N ALA A 125 5.88 17.61 -9.33
CA ALA A 125 5.19 16.48 -9.92
C ALA A 125 3.85 16.87 -10.55
N LEU A 126 3.04 17.69 -9.87
CA LEU A 126 1.78 18.22 -10.41
C LEU A 126 2.01 19.09 -11.65
N ALA A 127 3.16 19.76 -11.73
CA ALA A 127 3.58 20.51 -12.92
C ALA A 127 4.17 19.61 -14.03
N GLY A 128 4.18 18.29 -13.87
CA GLY A 128 4.75 17.33 -14.82
C GLY A 128 6.28 17.35 -14.92
N ARG A 129 6.97 17.97 -13.95
CA ARG A 129 8.43 18.17 -13.95
C ARG A 129 9.19 17.33 -12.94
N GLY A 130 8.48 16.50 -12.16
CA GLY A 130 9.08 15.75 -11.07
C GLY A 130 8.44 14.37 -10.86
N PRO A 131 9.14 13.48 -10.14
CA PRO A 131 8.62 12.17 -9.79
C PRO A 131 7.50 12.25 -8.76
N SER A 132 6.61 11.25 -8.77
CA SER A 132 5.55 11.04 -7.78
C SER A 132 6.03 10.06 -6.69
N PRO A 133 5.44 10.06 -5.49
CA PRO A 133 5.79 9.10 -4.47
C PRO A 133 5.34 7.71 -4.88
N GLU A 134 6.08 6.71 -4.43
CA GLU A 134 5.70 5.31 -4.48
C GLU A 134 6.05 4.69 -3.12
N VAL A 135 5.01 4.40 -2.34
CA VAL A 135 5.10 3.66 -1.09
C VAL A 135 4.75 2.21 -1.37
N ARG A 136 5.62 1.29 -0.95
CA ARG A 136 5.37 -0.14 -0.96
C ARG A 136 5.28 -0.66 0.45
N LEU A 137 4.22 -1.42 0.73
CA LEU A 137 4.07 -2.19 1.95
C LEU A 137 4.08 -3.68 1.62
N GLY A 138 4.87 -4.45 2.36
CA GLY A 138 4.81 -5.90 2.46
C GLY A 138 4.36 -6.30 3.86
N PHE A 139 3.26 -7.04 4.00
CA PHE A 139 2.65 -7.32 5.31
C PHE A 139 2.01 -8.69 5.37
N ARG A 140 1.80 -9.21 6.58
CA ARG A 140 1.00 -10.42 6.81
C ARG A 140 -0.36 -10.05 7.40
N LEU A 141 -1.39 -10.84 7.12
CA LEU A 141 -2.69 -10.65 7.76
C LEU A 141 -2.63 -11.14 9.20
N ALA A 142 -3.00 -10.30 10.16
CA ALA A 142 -2.86 -10.62 11.58
C ALA A 142 -3.72 -11.82 12.01
N GLY A 143 -4.90 -11.99 11.42
CA GLY A 143 -5.79 -13.12 11.73
C GLY A 143 -5.29 -14.46 11.20
N ARG A 144 -4.47 -14.48 10.14
CA ARG A 144 -3.87 -15.69 9.56
C ARG A 144 -2.46 -15.41 9.01
N PRO A 145 -1.45 -15.21 9.88
CA PRO A 145 -0.10 -14.83 9.43
C PRO A 145 0.59 -15.88 8.55
N GLY A 146 0.18 -17.16 8.67
CA GLY A 146 0.71 -18.28 7.90
C GLY A 146 0.28 -18.29 6.41
N LEU A 147 -0.66 -17.44 5.99
CA LEU A 147 -1.04 -17.33 4.58
C LEU A 147 0.09 -16.81 3.70
N GLY A 148 1.02 -16.04 4.25
CA GLY A 148 2.12 -15.43 3.52
C GLY A 148 2.09 -13.91 3.50
N VAL A 149 2.93 -13.32 2.66
CA VAL A 149 3.12 -11.88 2.55
C VAL A 149 2.22 -11.31 1.46
N PHE A 150 1.44 -10.30 1.83
CA PHE A 150 0.65 -9.47 0.92
C PHE A 150 1.41 -8.19 0.59
N SER A 151 1.04 -7.55 -0.52
CA SER A 151 1.62 -6.26 -0.90
C SER A 151 0.58 -5.18 -1.15
N LEU A 152 0.94 -3.93 -0.86
CA LEU A 152 0.23 -2.73 -1.31
C LEU A 152 1.25 -1.79 -1.95
N VAL A 153 0.89 -1.19 -3.08
CA VAL A 153 1.64 -0.08 -3.69
C VAL A 153 0.71 1.13 -3.74
N SER A 154 1.18 2.27 -3.25
CA SER A 154 0.41 3.51 -3.19
C SER A 154 1.24 4.68 -3.71
N THR A 155 0.60 5.56 -4.49
CA THR A 155 1.16 6.82 -4.97
C THR A 155 0.55 8.04 -4.26
N SER A 156 -0.13 7.84 -3.13
CA SER A 156 -0.71 8.94 -2.34
C SER A 156 0.39 9.77 -1.68
N TRP A 157 0.32 11.09 -1.86
CA TRP A 157 1.21 12.06 -1.21
C TRP A 157 1.01 12.10 0.30
N GLU A 158 -0.23 11.97 0.73
CA GLU A 158 -0.59 11.96 2.14
C GLU A 158 -0.06 10.68 2.82
N PHE A 159 -0.19 9.52 2.16
CA PHE A 159 0.39 8.28 2.68
C PHE A 159 1.93 8.30 2.67
N ALA A 160 2.54 8.97 1.69
CA ALA A 160 3.98 9.21 1.65
C ALA A 160 4.46 10.13 2.79
N ALA A 161 3.67 11.14 3.17
CA ALA A 161 3.99 12.05 4.26
C ALA A 161 4.03 11.36 5.63
N GLU A 162 3.22 10.31 5.81
CA GLU A 162 3.14 9.51 7.05
C GLU A 162 4.30 8.48 7.18
N GLN A 163 5.08 8.26 6.13
CA GLN A 163 6.11 7.21 6.10
C GLN A 163 7.22 7.36 7.15
N PRO A 164 7.79 8.56 7.39
CA PRO A 164 8.86 8.70 8.38
C PRO A 164 8.41 8.29 9.78
N GLU A 165 7.20 8.67 10.18
CA GLU A 165 6.64 8.32 11.49
C GLU A 165 6.38 6.80 11.60
N LEU A 166 5.82 6.19 10.55
CA LEU A 166 5.60 4.75 10.51
C LEU A 166 6.93 3.97 10.58
N ALA A 167 7.91 4.36 9.77
CA ALA A 167 9.23 3.71 9.74
C ALA A 167 9.94 3.82 11.10
N ASP A 168 9.87 4.98 11.74
CA ASP A 168 10.45 5.20 13.07
C ASP A 168 9.74 4.37 14.15
N ALA A 169 8.42 4.23 14.07
CA ALA A 169 7.66 3.39 14.99
C ALA A 169 8.02 1.91 14.84
N LEU A 170 8.11 1.41 13.60
CA LEU A 170 8.50 0.03 13.32
C LEU A 170 9.93 -0.27 13.79
N ARG A 171 10.87 0.65 13.53
CA ARG A 171 12.26 0.52 14.00
C ARG A 171 12.36 0.51 15.51
N ARG A 172 11.60 1.37 16.21
CA ARG A 172 11.58 1.41 17.69
C ARG A 172 11.00 0.15 18.31
N ALA A 173 10.01 -0.47 17.66
CA ALA A 173 9.38 -1.67 18.18
C ALA A 173 10.34 -2.88 18.20
N GLY A 174 11.21 -2.99 17.18
CA GLY A 174 12.16 -4.10 17.06
C GLY A 174 11.52 -5.48 16.82
N THR A 175 10.18 -5.54 16.77
CA THR A 175 9.37 -6.73 16.51
C THR A 175 8.19 -6.36 15.62
N PRO A 176 7.52 -7.35 14.99
CA PRO A 176 6.33 -7.07 14.20
C PRO A 176 5.24 -6.37 15.01
N LEU A 177 4.78 -5.23 14.53
CA LEU A 177 3.68 -4.46 15.11
C LEU A 177 2.34 -4.90 14.52
N LEU A 178 1.35 -5.04 15.40
CA LEU A 178 -0.05 -5.12 15.02
C LEU A 178 -0.55 -3.72 14.64
N CYS A 179 -0.90 -3.57 13.37
CA CYS A 179 -1.42 -2.33 12.82
C CYS A 179 -2.76 -2.57 12.12
N ALA A 180 -3.51 -1.50 11.90
CA ALA A 180 -4.63 -1.52 10.97
C ALA A 180 -4.27 -0.77 9.70
N LEU A 181 -4.40 -1.45 8.57
CA LEU A 181 -4.38 -0.84 7.25
C LEU A 181 -5.82 -0.42 6.91
N VAL A 182 -6.05 0.89 6.83
CA VAL A 182 -7.37 1.50 6.68
C VAL A 182 -7.47 2.20 5.33
N TYR A 183 -8.58 2.02 4.64
CA TYR A 183 -8.91 2.78 3.44
C TYR A 183 -9.81 3.96 3.80
N GLU A 184 -9.19 4.97 4.41
CA GLU A 184 -9.85 6.12 5.04
C GLU A 184 -10.57 7.01 4.01
N ARG A 185 -11.80 7.39 4.31
CA ARG A 185 -12.54 8.44 3.59
C ARG A 185 -12.14 9.81 4.12
N VAL A 186 -11.78 10.69 3.19
CA VAL A 186 -11.44 12.09 3.46
C VAL A 186 -12.45 12.96 2.73
N ASP A 187 -13.18 13.76 3.51
CA ASP A 187 -14.12 14.76 3.02
C ASP A 187 -13.66 16.15 3.45
N PHE A 188 -13.58 17.08 2.51
CA PHE A 188 -13.27 18.49 2.82
C PHE A 188 -13.92 19.42 1.78
N VAL A 189 -13.99 20.71 2.12
CA VAL A 189 -14.45 21.74 1.18
C VAL A 189 -13.23 22.56 0.75
N THR A 190 -13.03 22.72 -0.55
CA THR A 190 -11.95 23.55 -1.08
C THR A 190 -12.16 25.01 -0.72
N ARG A 191 -11.11 25.84 -0.85
CA ARG A 191 -11.23 27.30 -0.66
C ARG A 191 -12.25 27.95 -1.60
N SER A 192 -12.55 27.32 -2.73
CA SER A 192 -13.57 27.77 -3.69
C SER A 192 -14.98 27.24 -3.38
N GLY A 193 -15.19 26.62 -2.21
CA GLY A 193 -16.49 26.10 -1.78
C GLY A 193 -16.88 24.76 -2.39
N VAL A 194 -15.96 24.06 -3.09
CA VAL A 194 -16.28 22.80 -3.76
C VAL A 194 -16.08 21.64 -2.77
N PRO A 195 -17.12 20.82 -2.49
CA PRO A 195 -16.94 19.62 -1.68
C PRO A 195 -16.11 18.59 -2.45
N VAL A 196 -15.11 18.03 -1.80
CA VAL A 196 -14.24 16.98 -2.32
C VAL A 196 -14.28 15.80 -1.37
N SER A 197 -14.55 14.62 -1.94
CA SER A 197 -14.53 13.35 -1.23
C SER A 197 -13.61 12.39 -1.97
N TYR A 198 -12.65 11.81 -1.26
CA TYR A 198 -11.79 10.76 -1.80
C TYR A 198 -11.43 9.77 -0.70
N ARG A 199 -10.79 8.66 -1.07
CA ARG A 199 -10.27 7.69 -0.12
C ARG A 199 -8.77 7.51 -0.28
N ARG A 200 -8.08 7.21 0.81
CA ARG A 200 -6.64 6.99 0.85
C ARG A 200 -6.25 5.85 1.78
N PRO A 201 -5.16 5.12 1.49
CA PRO A 201 -4.58 4.20 2.45
C PRO A 201 -3.98 4.97 3.64
N ARG A 202 -4.18 4.44 4.85
CA ARG A 202 -3.60 4.91 6.10
C ARG A 202 -3.21 3.73 6.97
N VAL A 203 -2.13 3.86 7.73
CA VAL A 203 -1.72 2.84 8.72
C VAL A 203 -1.91 3.39 10.12
N GLU A 204 -2.65 2.66 10.95
CA GLU A 204 -2.83 2.95 12.37
C GLU A 204 -2.01 1.98 13.20
N ILE A 205 -1.04 2.52 13.95
CA ILE A 205 -0.22 1.73 14.88
C ILE A 205 -1.01 1.48 16.17
N GLY A 206 -0.99 0.24 16.66
CA GLY A 206 -1.74 -0.14 17.87
C GLY A 206 -3.25 -0.27 17.64
N GLY A 207 -3.65 -0.33 16.37
CA GLY A 207 -5.04 -0.29 15.93
C GLY A 207 -5.83 -1.59 16.11
N ALA A 208 -5.82 -2.23 17.28
CA ALA A 208 -7.00 -2.93 17.82
C ALA A 208 -6.71 -3.46 19.24
N ARG A 209 -7.48 -2.96 20.22
CA ARG A 209 -7.79 -3.73 21.42
C ARG A 209 -8.54 -4.99 20.97
N VAL A 210 -7.85 -6.12 20.97
CA VAL A 210 -8.31 -7.52 20.99
C VAL A 210 -9.56 -7.84 20.14
N LEU A 211 -9.37 -8.51 19.00
CA LEU A 211 -10.40 -9.43 18.50
C LEU A 211 -10.28 -10.72 19.31
N SER A 212 -11.11 -10.86 20.34
CA SER A 212 -11.50 -12.18 20.84
C SER A 212 -12.78 -12.53 20.10
N PRO A 213 -12.80 -13.70 19.46
CA PRO A 213 -13.77 -14.68 19.85
C PRO A 213 -13.06 -16.01 20.08
N ALA A 214 -13.13 -16.52 21.32
CA ALA A 214 -12.98 -17.92 21.71
C ALA A 214 -12.16 -18.80 20.73
N GLY A 215 -10.88 -19.03 21.02
CA GLY A 215 -10.11 -19.99 20.22
C GLY A 215 -8.59 -20.01 20.38
N MET A 216 -8.05 -19.69 21.56
CA MET A 216 -6.67 -20.06 21.89
C MET A 216 -6.68 -20.78 23.24
N CYS A 217 -6.97 -22.08 23.21
CA CYS A 217 -6.44 -22.97 24.24
C CYS A 217 -4.92 -23.04 24.02
N LEU A 218 -4.16 -22.34 24.86
CA LEU A 218 -2.79 -22.73 25.13
C LEU A 218 -2.86 -23.91 26.09
N ALA A 219 -2.54 -25.10 25.60
CA ALA A 219 -2.18 -26.21 26.45
C ALA A 219 -0.80 -25.92 27.05
N VAL A 220 -0.74 -25.86 28.37
CA VAL A 220 0.42 -26.29 29.18
C VAL A 220 -0.10 -27.42 30.06
#